data_AF-A0A927UT45-F1
#
_entry.id   AF-A0A927UT45-F1
#
_cell.length_a   1.000
_cell.length_b   1.000
_cell.length_c   1.000
_cell.angle_alpha   90.00
_cell.angle_beta   90.00
_cell.angle_gamma   90.00
#
_symmetry.space_group_name_H-M   'P 1'
#
loop_
_entity.id
_entity.type
_entity.pdbx_description
1 polymer ?
#
loop_
_entity_poly.entity_id
_entity_poly.type
_entity_poly.pdbx_seq_one_letter_code
_entity_poly.pdbx_strand_id
1 'polypeptide(L)'
;MIKVQEQKVKESLQGMHDAMQRKVKRGSQVKEDIVIENRIFSILCSDFDLGPTKTAIAMNDRYGYDMTGDEVIQIFRNRRMANPNERKELLEWADSVAVQFAGAIEGKRDAYDKFEKIRKEPALKNGKKHDSQDRMAAIMIYAKYPEIDIFDDIESLHLLGNTLARYYFYDISDAISDVYGFPQYRDANKKKPVTKENEKKLTYEQALRRVDQLENTLERTNTMLQDLQDEFQEQLEASKVKELADFFAKLNSEKYGCILDELLVVRKGVDELRKNNYELPIEINGLLIMVKKLIQFVRDSHIEPMMKINSIREVIASDVEFCNYEGTPFNTPEEKKTVKVVSPGWIYKDKELQISRPKVKEEE
;
A
#
# COMPACT_ATOMS: atom_id res chain seq x y z
N MET A 1 11.60 -13.66 -27.99
CA MET A 1 11.19 -12.37 -28.55
C MET A 1 9.85 -12.56 -29.22
N ILE A 2 8.85 -11.79 -28.82
CA ILE A 2 7.46 -11.88 -29.32
C ILE A 2 7.39 -11.23 -30.70
N LYS A 3 6.69 -11.87 -31.64
CA LYS A 3 6.55 -11.39 -33.03
C LYS A 3 5.52 -10.27 -33.15
N VAL A 4 5.85 -9.07 -32.65
CA VAL A 4 4.91 -7.92 -32.61
C VAL A 4 4.42 -7.41 -33.97
N GLN A 5 5.09 -7.80 -35.05
CA GLN A 5 4.67 -7.50 -36.43
C GLN A 5 3.58 -8.46 -36.95
N GLU A 6 3.33 -9.57 -36.27
CA GLU A 6 2.27 -10.50 -36.64
C GLU A 6 0.89 -9.86 -36.37
N GLN A 7 0.01 -9.90 -37.36
CA GLN A 7 -1.28 -9.19 -37.32
C GLN A 7 -2.11 -9.49 -36.07
N LYS A 8 -2.21 -10.77 -35.66
CA LYS A 8 -2.97 -11.17 -34.47
C LYS A 8 -2.30 -10.74 -33.16
N VAL A 9 -0.97 -10.76 -33.11
CA VAL A 9 -0.22 -10.22 -31.96
C VAL A 9 -0.51 -8.73 -31.83
N LYS A 10 -0.42 -7.98 -32.95
CA LYS A 10 -0.71 -6.54 -32.99
C LYS A 10 -2.15 -6.23 -32.59
N GLU A 11 -3.13 -7.01 -33.03
CA GLU A 11 -4.53 -6.89 -32.62
C GLU A 11 -4.70 -7.12 -31.10
N SER A 12 -3.99 -8.11 -30.53
CA SER A 12 -4.03 -8.37 -29.09
C SER A 12 -3.40 -7.22 -28.30
N LEU A 13 -2.26 -6.68 -28.77
CA LEU A 13 -1.61 -5.51 -28.17
C LEU A 13 -2.48 -4.25 -28.27
N GLN A 14 -3.20 -4.05 -29.38
CA GLN A 14 -4.17 -2.96 -29.50
C GLN A 14 -5.30 -3.11 -28.47
N GLY A 15 -5.82 -4.32 -28.27
CA GLY A 15 -6.83 -4.59 -27.24
C GLY A 15 -6.33 -4.29 -25.82
N MET A 16 -5.07 -4.64 -25.53
CA MET A 16 -4.39 -4.27 -24.28
C MET A 16 -4.29 -2.74 -24.13
N HIS A 17 -3.89 -2.03 -25.19
CA HIS A 17 -3.78 -0.57 -25.19
C HIS A 17 -5.14 0.11 -24.93
N ASP A 18 -6.19 -0.31 -25.64
CA ASP A 18 -7.54 0.23 -25.46
C ASP A 18 -8.05 0.00 -24.01
N ALA A 19 -7.65 -1.12 -23.38
CA ALA A 19 -7.93 -1.37 -21.97
C ALA A 19 -7.17 -0.43 -21.03
N MET A 20 -5.89 -0.15 -21.32
CA MET A 20 -5.08 0.81 -20.57
C MET A 20 -5.67 2.23 -20.65
N GLN A 21 -5.99 2.70 -21.85
CA GLN A 21 -6.55 4.05 -22.08
C GLN A 21 -7.89 4.26 -21.36
N ARG A 22 -8.71 3.21 -21.19
CA ARG A 22 -9.95 3.28 -20.41
C ARG A 22 -9.71 3.44 -18.91
N LYS A 23 -8.55 3.01 -18.40
CA LYS A 23 -8.19 3.06 -16.97
C LYS A 23 -7.42 4.31 -16.60
N VAL A 24 -6.55 4.78 -17.48
CA VAL A 24 -5.81 6.03 -17.30
C VAL A 24 -6.76 7.20 -17.57
N LYS A 25 -7.43 7.70 -16.53
CA LYS A 25 -8.19 8.94 -16.65
C LYS A 25 -7.25 10.13 -16.77
N ARG A 26 -7.41 10.91 -17.86
CA ARG A 26 -6.82 12.24 -17.98
C ARG A 26 -7.38 13.14 -16.86
N GLY A 27 -6.49 13.70 -16.04
CA GLY A 27 -6.82 14.71 -15.02
C GLY A 27 -6.89 14.23 -13.57
N SER A 28 -6.69 12.94 -13.28
CA SER A 28 -6.49 12.48 -11.90
C SER A 28 -5.13 12.94 -11.38
N GLN A 29 -5.07 13.41 -10.13
CA GLN A 29 -3.80 13.72 -9.47
C GLN A 29 -2.95 12.44 -9.40
N VAL A 30 -1.74 12.50 -9.96
CA VAL A 30 -0.79 11.38 -9.90
C VAL A 30 -0.46 11.12 -8.44
N LYS A 31 -0.73 9.89 -7.98
CA LYS A 31 -0.34 9.45 -6.64
C LYS A 31 1.12 9.01 -6.70
N GLU A 32 2.03 9.89 -6.30
CA GLU A 32 3.48 9.66 -6.40
C GLU A 32 3.92 8.37 -5.70
N ASP A 33 3.32 8.03 -4.55
CA ASP A 33 3.60 6.77 -3.84
C ASP A 33 3.38 5.53 -4.73
N ILE A 34 2.33 5.54 -5.56
CA ILE A 34 2.03 4.43 -6.48
C ILE A 34 3.10 4.36 -7.58
N VAL A 35 3.52 5.52 -8.10
CA VAL A 35 4.55 5.60 -9.14
C VAL A 35 5.89 5.08 -8.62
N ILE A 36 6.31 5.52 -7.43
CA ILE A 36 7.53 5.06 -6.78
C ILE A 36 7.50 3.55 -6.57
N GLU A 37 6.40 3.01 -6.02
CA GLU A 37 6.24 1.56 -5.84
C GLU A 37 6.35 0.78 -7.14
N ASN A 38 5.64 1.22 -8.18
CA ASN A 38 5.61 0.52 -9.45
C ASN A 38 6.98 0.55 -10.16
N ARG A 39 7.73 1.64 -10.03
CA ARG A 39 9.11 1.75 -10.50
C ARG A 39 10.06 0.82 -9.74
N ILE A 40 9.89 0.71 -8.42
CA ILE A 40 10.60 -0.26 -7.59
C ILE A 40 10.27 -1.69 -8.05
N PHE A 41 9.00 -1.99 -8.36
CA PHE A 41 8.60 -3.32 -8.84
C PHE A 41 9.25 -3.63 -10.18
N SER A 42 9.29 -2.65 -11.10
CA SER A 42 9.98 -2.78 -12.39
C SER A 42 11.48 -3.09 -12.25
N ILE A 43 12.15 -2.47 -11.26
CA ILE A 43 13.54 -2.80 -10.91
C ILE A 43 13.65 -4.23 -10.39
N LEU A 44 12.79 -4.61 -9.44
CA LEU A 44 12.77 -5.96 -8.87
C LEU A 44 12.47 -7.05 -9.92
N CYS A 45 11.69 -6.75 -10.94
CA CYS A 45 11.45 -7.67 -12.06
C CYS A 45 12.72 -7.96 -12.89
N SER A 46 13.76 -7.14 -12.77
CA SER A 46 15.03 -7.33 -13.49
C SER A 46 16.06 -8.16 -12.70
N ASP A 47 15.98 -8.14 -11.36
CA ASP A 47 16.84 -8.92 -10.46
C ASP A 47 16.11 -9.19 -9.14
N PHE A 48 15.77 -10.46 -8.90
CA PHE A 48 14.88 -10.87 -7.80
C PHE A 48 15.59 -10.85 -6.44
N ASP A 49 16.93 -10.88 -6.43
CA ASP A 49 17.74 -10.94 -5.24
C ASP A 49 18.20 -9.53 -4.78
N LEU A 50 17.69 -8.47 -5.42
CA LEU A 50 17.98 -7.10 -5.02
C LEU A 50 17.52 -6.82 -3.58
N GLY A 51 18.48 -6.36 -2.79
CA GLY A 51 18.25 -5.80 -1.47
C GLY A 51 17.91 -4.31 -1.54
N PRO A 52 17.33 -3.74 -0.46
CA PRO A 52 16.81 -2.37 -0.44
C PRO A 52 17.80 -1.30 -0.90
N THR A 53 19.06 -1.37 -0.45
CA THR A 53 20.10 -0.40 -0.84
C THR A 53 20.39 -0.41 -2.33
N LYS A 54 20.48 -1.60 -2.95
CA LYS A 54 20.72 -1.71 -4.39
C LYS A 54 19.50 -1.27 -5.19
N THR A 55 18.30 -1.55 -4.70
CA THR A 55 17.05 -1.03 -5.28
C THR A 55 17.02 0.50 -5.24
N ALA A 56 17.45 1.13 -4.14
CA ALA A 56 17.52 2.58 -4.03
C ALA A 56 18.51 3.19 -5.04
N ILE A 57 19.71 2.61 -5.16
CA ILE A 57 20.70 3.02 -6.18
C ILE A 57 20.09 2.93 -7.58
N ALA A 58 19.43 1.81 -7.91
CA ALA A 58 18.79 1.63 -9.21
C ALA A 58 17.62 2.62 -9.45
N MET A 59 16.87 2.98 -8.40
CA MET A 59 15.83 4.02 -8.48
C MET A 59 16.43 5.39 -8.81
N ASN A 60 17.54 5.73 -8.15
CA ASN A 60 18.22 7.01 -8.36
C ASN A 60 18.82 7.08 -9.77
N ASP A 61 19.50 6.01 -10.20
CA ASP A 61 20.15 5.94 -11.50
C ASP A 61 19.13 5.93 -12.67
N ARG A 62 18.04 5.16 -12.55
CA ARG A 62 17.10 4.94 -13.66
C ARG A 62 16.02 6.03 -13.76
N TYR A 63 15.60 6.58 -12.63
CA TYR A 63 14.45 7.48 -12.57
C TYR A 63 14.75 8.84 -11.93
N GLY A 64 15.99 9.09 -11.51
CA GLY A 64 16.43 10.41 -11.02
C GLY A 64 15.91 10.77 -9.62
N TYR A 65 15.59 9.77 -8.79
CA TYR A 65 15.26 10.01 -7.39
C TYR A 65 16.52 10.20 -6.52
N ASP A 66 16.32 10.64 -5.28
CA ASP A 66 17.33 10.66 -4.21
C ASP A 66 16.86 9.80 -3.03
N MET A 67 16.66 8.51 -3.31
CA MET A 67 16.18 7.53 -2.33
C MET A 67 17.33 6.86 -1.60
N THR A 68 17.08 6.57 -0.33
CA THR A 68 17.94 5.79 0.56
C THR A 68 17.45 4.35 0.69
N GLY A 69 18.34 3.46 1.15
CA GLY A 69 17.98 2.07 1.45
C GLY A 69 16.87 1.96 2.52
N ASP A 70 16.86 2.86 3.50
CA ASP A 70 15.85 2.87 4.58
C ASP A 70 14.46 3.22 4.07
N GLU A 71 14.34 4.14 3.12
CA GLU A 71 13.07 4.46 2.47
C GLU A 71 12.53 3.25 1.68
N VAL A 72 13.39 2.52 0.97
CA VAL A 72 13.00 1.28 0.29
C VAL A 72 12.59 0.20 1.30
N ILE A 73 13.27 0.09 2.45
CA ILE A 73 12.87 -0.82 3.53
C ILE A 73 11.44 -0.50 4.00
N GLN A 74 11.10 0.77 4.18
CA GLN A 74 9.75 1.17 4.58
C GLN A 74 8.71 0.80 3.51
N ILE A 75 9.01 1.02 2.24
CA ILE A 75 8.12 0.60 1.14
C ILE A 75 7.93 -0.92 1.14
N PHE A 76 8.99 -1.70 1.29
CA PHE A 76 8.90 -3.16 1.38
C PHE A 76 8.06 -3.61 2.58
N ARG A 77 8.18 -2.96 3.73
CA ARG A 77 7.36 -3.25 4.91
C ARG A 77 5.88 -2.93 4.64
N ASN A 78 5.60 -1.75 4.11
CA ASN A 78 4.24 -1.30 3.80
C ASN A 78 3.53 -2.23 2.80
N ARG A 79 4.29 -2.79 1.86
CA ARG A 79 3.80 -3.75 0.86
C ARG A 79 3.97 -5.21 1.23
N ARG A 80 4.31 -5.53 2.48
CA ARG A 80 4.49 -6.92 2.97
C ARG A 80 5.51 -7.74 2.15
N MET A 81 6.51 -7.07 1.58
CA MET A 81 7.61 -7.67 0.82
C MET A 81 8.96 -7.55 1.55
N ALA A 82 8.95 -7.27 2.85
CA ALA A 82 10.17 -7.17 3.66
C ALA A 82 10.93 -8.50 3.74
N ASN A 83 10.22 -9.64 3.71
CA ASN A 83 10.81 -10.97 3.68
C ASN A 83 11.40 -11.27 2.28
N PRO A 84 12.72 -11.43 2.13
CA PRO A 84 13.34 -11.67 0.83
C PRO A 84 12.86 -12.96 0.15
N ASN A 85 12.57 -14.01 0.92
CA ASN A 85 12.13 -15.29 0.37
C ASN A 85 10.72 -15.19 -0.22
N GLU A 86 9.78 -14.59 0.51
CA GLU A 86 8.41 -14.38 0.02
C GLU A 86 8.39 -13.41 -1.17
N ARG A 87 9.24 -12.37 -1.15
CA ARG A 87 9.41 -11.46 -2.28
C ARG A 87 9.93 -12.20 -3.52
N LYS A 88 10.92 -13.09 -3.36
CA LYS A 88 11.45 -13.91 -4.45
C LYS A 88 10.39 -14.85 -5.02
N GLU A 89 9.61 -15.53 -4.16
CA GLU A 89 8.49 -16.37 -4.60
C GLU A 89 7.47 -15.59 -5.43
N LEU A 90 7.13 -14.38 -5.00
CA LEU A 90 6.22 -13.50 -5.74
C LEU A 90 6.76 -13.16 -7.15
N LEU A 91 8.05 -12.83 -7.24
CA LEU A 91 8.70 -12.48 -8.51
C LEU A 91 8.86 -13.71 -9.43
N GLU A 92 9.20 -14.88 -8.89
CA GLU A 92 9.25 -16.15 -9.64
C GLU A 92 7.88 -16.56 -10.20
N TRP A 93 6.82 -16.35 -9.42
CA TRP A 93 5.45 -16.56 -9.90
C TRP A 93 5.10 -15.58 -11.03
N ALA A 94 5.41 -14.29 -10.86
CA ALA A 94 5.16 -13.28 -11.89
C ALA A 94 5.95 -13.58 -13.18
N ASP A 95 7.20 -14.05 -13.05
CA ASP A 95 8.03 -14.47 -14.17
C ASP A 95 7.41 -15.65 -14.93
N SER A 96 6.91 -16.64 -14.18
CA SER A 96 6.23 -17.81 -14.73
C SER A 96 4.96 -17.42 -15.49
N VAL A 97 4.17 -16.47 -14.95
CA VAL A 97 3.01 -15.88 -15.61
C VAL A 97 3.43 -15.22 -16.94
N ALA A 98 4.48 -14.39 -16.92
CA ALA A 98 4.96 -13.70 -18.11
C ALA A 98 5.45 -14.69 -19.20
N VAL A 99 6.11 -15.78 -18.82
CA VAL A 99 6.51 -16.84 -19.76
C VAL A 99 5.31 -17.48 -20.45
N GLN A 100 4.23 -17.79 -19.71
CA GLN A 100 3.02 -18.33 -20.33
C GLN A 100 2.31 -17.30 -21.20
N PHE A 101 2.28 -16.03 -20.78
CA PHE A 101 1.74 -14.92 -21.57
C PHE A 101 2.41 -14.82 -22.95
N ALA A 102 3.73 -14.91 -23.03
CA ALA A 102 4.44 -14.81 -24.31
C ALA A 102 4.05 -15.91 -25.31
N GLY A 103 3.79 -17.13 -24.83
CA GLY A 103 3.24 -18.18 -25.69
C GLY A 103 1.77 -17.92 -26.06
N ALA A 104 0.98 -17.44 -25.10
CA ALA A 104 -0.45 -17.18 -25.27
C ALA A 104 -0.72 -16.09 -26.32
N ILE A 105 0.03 -14.98 -26.26
CA ILE A 105 -0.12 -13.86 -27.20
C ILE A 105 0.31 -14.22 -28.63
N GLU A 106 1.20 -15.19 -28.79
CA GLU A 106 1.54 -15.78 -30.10
C GLU A 106 0.49 -16.82 -30.58
N GLY A 107 -0.61 -16.99 -29.85
CA GLY A 107 -1.69 -17.91 -30.23
C GLY A 107 -1.45 -19.37 -29.87
N LYS A 108 -0.52 -19.69 -28.95
CA LYS A 108 -0.33 -21.06 -28.47
C LYS A 108 -1.39 -21.41 -27.43
N ARG A 109 -2.33 -22.28 -27.79
CA ARG A 109 -3.45 -22.67 -26.92
C ARG A 109 -3.01 -23.20 -25.56
N ASP A 110 -2.06 -24.13 -25.53
CA ASP A 110 -1.57 -24.73 -24.28
C ASP A 110 -0.92 -23.69 -23.35
N ALA A 111 -0.27 -22.67 -23.93
CA ALA A 111 0.31 -21.58 -23.16
C ALA A 111 -0.77 -20.66 -22.60
N TYR A 112 -1.83 -20.38 -23.37
CA TYR A 112 -3.00 -19.64 -22.88
C TYR A 112 -3.70 -20.37 -21.73
N ASP A 113 -3.91 -21.69 -21.85
CA ASP A 113 -4.54 -22.48 -20.78
C ASP A 113 -3.69 -22.49 -19.49
N LYS A 114 -2.36 -22.57 -19.62
CA LYS A 114 -1.44 -22.44 -18.49
C LYS A 114 -1.44 -21.04 -17.90
N PHE A 115 -1.45 -20.00 -18.74
CA PHE A 115 -1.56 -18.60 -18.33
C PHE A 115 -2.84 -18.34 -17.54
N GLU A 116 -3.99 -18.79 -18.05
CA GLU A 116 -5.30 -18.70 -17.39
C GLU A 116 -5.35 -19.37 -16.03
N LYS A 117 -4.62 -20.48 -15.88
CA LYS A 117 -4.52 -21.24 -14.64
C LYS A 117 -3.62 -20.53 -13.64
N ILE A 118 -2.35 -20.30 -13.99
CA ILE A 118 -1.33 -19.77 -13.06
C ILE A 118 -1.68 -18.36 -12.57
N ARG A 119 -2.29 -17.52 -13.42
CA ARG A 119 -2.66 -16.15 -13.04
C ARG A 119 -3.70 -16.05 -11.93
N LYS A 120 -4.44 -17.13 -11.66
CA LYS A 120 -5.46 -17.21 -10.61
C LYS A 120 -4.93 -17.86 -9.33
N GLU A 121 -3.79 -18.55 -9.41
CA GLU A 121 -3.17 -19.20 -8.28
C GLU A 121 -2.52 -18.16 -7.35
N PRO A 122 -2.50 -18.40 -6.03
CA PRO A 122 -1.73 -17.58 -5.10
C PRO A 122 -0.24 -17.64 -5.42
N ALA A 123 0.44 -16.48 -5.44
CA ALA A 123 1.87 -16.42 -5.74
C ALA A 123 2.76 -17.05 -4.66
N LEU A 124 2.34 -17.00 -3.39
CA LEU A 124 3.14 -17.48 -2.26
C LEU A 124 2.90 -18.97 -2.01
N LYS A 125 3.95 -19.73 -1.69
CA LYS A 125 3.84 -21.19 -1.43
C LYS A 125 2.98 -21.53 -0.20
N ASN A 126 2.78 -20.57 0.70
CA ASN A 126 1.88 -20.69 1.84
C ASN A 126 0.38 -20.62 1.46
N GLY A 127 0.06 -20.46 0.17
CA GLY A 127 -1.30 -20.41 -0.37
C GLY A 127 -2.00 -19.05 -0.22
N LYS A 128 -1.32 -18.03 0.33
CA LYS A 128 -1.89 -16.69 0.47
C LYS A 128 -1.71 -15.88 -0.81
N LYS A 129 -2.78 -15.21 -1.23
CA LYS A 129 -2.75 -14.25 -2.33
C LYS A 129 -2.11 -12.94 -1.85
N HIS A 130 -1.06 -12.49 -2.52
CA HIS A 130 -0.42 -11.21 -2.21
C HIS A 130 -1.23 -10.06 -2.83
N ASP A 131 -1.38 -8.93 -2.12
CA ASP A 131 -2.23 -7.80 -2.53
C ASP A 131 -1.81 -7.22 -3.89
N SER A 132 -0.49 -7.17 -4.11
CA SER A 132 0.16 -6.61 -5.28
C SER A 132 0.50 -7.65 -6.36
N GLN A 133 0.07 -8.91 -6.23
CA GLN A 133 0.51 -9.95 -7.18
C GLN A 133 0.09 -9.66 -8.62
N ASP A 134 -1.16 -9.24 -8.83
CA ASP A 134 -1.71 -9.06 -10.18
C ASP A 134 -1.04 -7.82 -10.84
N ARG A 135 -0.71 -6.81 -10.03
CA ARG A 135 0.10 -5.64 -10.41
C ARG A 135 1.53 -6.02 -10.78
N MET A 136 2.18 -6.85 -9.96
CA MET A 136 3.53 -7.37 -10.20
C MET A 136 3.59 -8.20 -11.50
N ALA A 137 2.59 -9.05 -11.75
CA ALA A 137 2.50 -9.83 -12.98
C ALA A 137 2.38 -8.97 -14.23
N ALA A 138 1.55 -7.92 -14.19
CA ALA A 138 1.43 -6.97 -15.29
C ALA A 138 2.76 -6.27 -15.58
N ILE A 139 3.45 -5.76 -14.54
CA ILE A 139 4.76 -5.10 -14.70
C ILE A 139 5.80 -6.08 -15.23
N MET A 140 5.82 -7.33 -14.73
CA MET A 140 6.75 -8.36 -15.17
C MET A 140 6.59 -8.70 -16.65
N ILE A 141 5.37 -8.71 -17.18
CA ILE A 141 5.11 -8.95 -18.61
C ILE A 141 5.85 -7.91 -19.47
N TYR A 142 5.73 -6.62 -19.12
CA TYR A 142 6.40 -5.54 -19.84
C TYR A 142 7.91 -5.54 -19.60
N ALA A 143 8.37 -5.82 -18.38
CA ALA A 143 9.79 -5.88 -18.06
C ALA A 143 10.50 -7.02 -18.80
N LYS A 144 9.86 -8.19 -18.92
CA LYS A 144 10.43 -9.38 -19.56
C LYS A 144 10.36 -9.34 -21.09
N TYR A 145 9.34 -8.70 -21.64
CA TYR A 145 9.13 -8.58 -23.09
C TYR A 145 8.95 -7.11 -23.50
N PRO A 146 9.99 -6.27 -23.38
CA PRO A 146 9.88 -4.84 -23.66
C PRO A 146 9.43 -4.54 -25.09
N GLU A 147 9.64 -5.46 -26.04
CA GLU A 147 9.19 -5.31 -27.42
C GLU A 147 7.66 -5.18 -27.59
N ILE A 148 6.86 -5.62 -26.60
CA ILE A 148 5.39 -5.53 -26.66
C ILE A 148 4.87 -4.11 -26.44
N ASP A 149 5.70 -3.24 -25.87
CA ASP A 149 5.32 -1.89 -25.47
C ASP A 149 5.34 -0.89 -26.65
N ILE A 150 4.63 -1.23 -27.72
CA ILE A 150 4.59 -0.45 -28.96
C ILE A 150 3.79 0.86 -28.84
N PHE A 151 3.10 1.07 -27.70
CA PHE A 151 2.24 2.21 -27.40
C PHE A 151 2.70 3.02 -26.19
N ASP A 152 3.86 2.71 -25.60
CA ASP A 152 4.38 3.34 -24.38
C ASP A 152 3.42 3.22 -23.17
N ASP A 153 2.72 2.09 -23.07
CA ASP A 153 1.76 1.80 -22.01
C ASP A 153 2.44 1.47 -20.67
N ILE A 154 3.75 1.18 -20.63
CA ILE A 154 4.45 0.91 -19.37
C ILE A 154 4.39 2.12 -18.42
N GLU A 155 4.49 3.33 -18.94
CA GLU A 155 4.41 4.56 -18.13
C GLU A 155 2.99 4.74 -17.57
N SER A 156 1.98 4.39 -18.37
CA SER A 156 0.58 4.35 -17.95
C SER A 156 0.34 3.29 -16.87
N LEU A 157 0.94 2.11 -17.01
CA LEU A 157 0.86 1.03 -16.03
C LEU A 157 1.46 1.45 -14.67
N HIS A 158 2.56 2.22 -14.69
CA HIS A 158 3.16 2.78 -13.47
C HIS A 158 2.24 3.75 -12.71
N LEU A 159 1.17 4.26 -13.33
CA LEU A 159 0.17 5.10 -12.66
C LEU A 159 -0.94 4.30 -11.96
N LEU A 160 -1.05 3.00 -12.23
CA LEU A 160 -2.15 2.19 -11.74
C LEU A 160 -1.88 1.63 -10.34
N GLY A 161 -2.82 1.85 -9.42
CA GLY A 161 -2.88 1.15 -8.13
C GLY A 161 -3.32 -0.31 -8.27
N ASN A 162 -3.31 -1.05 -7.16
CA ASN A 162 -3.60 -2.50 -7.13
C ASN A 162 -4.90 -2.87 -7.85
N THR A 163 -6.00 -2.18 -7.57
CA THR A 163 -7.32 -2.50 -8.14
C THR A 163 -7.31 -2.32 -9.67
N LEU A 164 -6.91 -1.15 -10.17
CA LEU A 164 -6.88 -0.89 -11.62
C LEU A 164 -5.88 -1.81 -12.35
N ALA A 165 -4.71 -2.05 -11.78
CA ALA A 165 -3.69 -2.94 -12.35
C ALA A 165 -4.18 -4.40 -12.41
N ARG A 166 -4.89 -4.88 -11.38
CA ARG A 166 -5.54 -6.20 -11.38
C ARG A 166 -6.53 -6.35 -12.53
N TYR A 167 -7.42 -5.38 -12.69
CA TYR A 167 -8.40 -5.43 -13.77
C TYR A 167 -7.76 -5.24 -15.14
N TYR A 168 -6.67 -4.47 -15.24
CA TYR A 168 -5.88 -4.37 -16.47
C TYR A 168 -5.25 -5.73 -16.82
N PHE A 169 -4.67 -6.42 -15.84
CA PHE A 169 -4.12 -7.75 -16.02
C PHE A 169 -5.19 -8.77 -16.46
N TYR A 170 -6.44 -8.61 -16.05
CA TYR A 170 -7.55 -9.41 -16.58
C TYR A 170 -7.87 -9.07 -18.04
N ASP A 171 -7.86 -7.78 -18.40
CA ASP A 171 -8.07 -7.34 -19.78
C ASP A 171 -6.98 -7.84 -20.73
N ILE A 172 -5.73 -8.01 -20.26
CA ILE A 172 -4.66 -8.63 -21.07
C ILE A 172 -5.08 -10.02 -21.55
N SER A 173 -5.67 -10.81 -20.66
CA SER A 173 -6.14 -12.15 -21.02
C SER A 173 -7.30 -12.11 -22.01
N ASP A 174 -8.23 -11.18 -21.80
CA ASP A 174 -9.39 -11.03 -22.68
C ASP A 174 -8.99 -10.59 -24.08
N ALA A 175 -8.01 -9.68 -24.19
CA ALA A 175 -7.49 -9.24 -25.48
C ALA A 175 -6.94 -10.41 -26.31
N ILE A 176 -6.20 -11.33 -25.67
CA ILE A 176 -5.71 -12.55 -26.33
C ILE A 176 -6.90 -13.48 -26.67
N SER A 177 -7.82 -13.66 -25.72
CA SER A 177 -9.00 -14.51 -25.88
C SER A 177 -9.86 -14.10 -27.08
N ASP A 178 -10.13 -12.80 -27.22
CA ASP A 178 -10.97 -12.23 -28.25
C ASP A 178 -10.37 -12.41 -29.65
N VAL A 179 -9.06 -12.20 -29.79
CA VAL A 179 -8.35 -12.31 -31.07
C VAL A 179 -8.24 -13.77 -31.54
N TYR A 180 -7.90 -14.68 -30.63
CA TYR A 180 -7.69 -16.08 -30.96
C TYR A 180 -8.94 -16.96 -30.82
N GLY A 181 -10.02 -16.45 -30.24
CA GLY A 181 -11.25 -17.20 -29.96
C GLY A 181 -11.05 -18.29 -28.90
N PHE A 182 -10.11 -18.07 -27.99
CA PHE A 182 -9.83 -19.00 -26.90
C PHE A 182 -10.93 -18.89 -25.84
N PRO A 183 -11.59 -20.00 -25.43
CA PRO A 183 -12.60 -19.94 -24.38
C PRO A 183 -12.02 -19.33 -23.11
N GLN A 184 -12.75 -18.40 -22.54
CA GLN A 184 -12.45 -17.87 -21.22
C GLN A 184 -12.78 -18.95 -20.21
N TYR A 185 -12.05 -19.07 -19.10
CA TYR A 185 -12.27 -20.19 -18.17
C TYR A 185 -13.70 -20.23 -17.55
N ARG A 186 -14.46 -19.12 -17.62
CA ARG A 186 -15.90 -19.12 -17.28
C ARG A 186 -16.80 -19.83 -18.31
N ASP A 187 -16.31 -20.08 -19.52
CA ASP A 187 -16.99 -20.84 -20.58
C ASP A 187 -16.95 -22.36 -20.37
N ALA A 188 -16.30 -22.87 -19.31
CA ALA A 188 -16.14 -24.31 -19.06
C ALA A 188 -17.48 -25.07 -18.93
N ASN A 189 -18.61 -24.38 -18.77
CA ASN A 189 -19.94 -24.99 -18.75
C ASN A 189 -20.69 -25.00 -20.11
N LYS A 190 -20.09 -24.54 -21.22
CA LYS A 190 -20.71 -24.68 -22.55
C LYS A 190 -19.68 -25.13 -23.60
N LYS A 191 -19.50 -26.44 -23.71
CA LYS A 191 -18.86 -27.06 -24.88
C LYS A 191 -19.69 -26.75 -26.14
N LYS A 192 -19.07 -26.17 -27.16
CA LYS A 192 -19.25 -26.57 -28.58
C LYS A 192 -18.18 -25.94 -29.48
N PRO A 193 -17.45 -26.72 -30.29
CA PRO A 193 -16.54 -26.22 -31.31
C PRO A 193 -17.26 -26.11 -32.66
N VAL A 194 -17.17 -24.97 -33.36
CA VAL A 194 -17.37 -24.96 -34.83
C VAL A 194 -16.55 -23.84 -35.49
N THR A 195 -15.94 -24.25 -36.60
CA THR A 195 -15.22 -23.58 -37.70
C THR A 195 -15.89 -22.32 -38.27
N LYS A 196 -15.09 -21.36 -38.74
CA LYS A 196 -15.53 -20.12 -39.41
C LYS A 196 -15.45 -20.24 -40.94
N GLU A 197 -16.53 -19.87 -41.62
CA GLU A 197 -16.52 -19.29 -42.97
C GLU A 197 -17.15 -17.88 -42.95
N ASN A 198 -16.88 -17.13 -44.03
CA ASN A 198 -16.83 -15.67 -44.13
C ASN A 198 -18.16 -14.91 -44.29
N GLU A 199 -18.06 -13.59 -44.02
CA GLU A 199 -18.75 -12.42 -44.60
C GLU A 199 -20.02 -11.78 -43.97
N LYS A 200 -19.80 -10.55 -43.47
CA LYS A 200 -20.54 -9.28 -43.64
C LYS A 200 -21.96 -9.07 -43.09
N LYS A 201 -22.53 -9.97 -42.31
CA LYS A 201 -23.50 -9.61 -41.25
C LYS A 201 -23.12 -10.37 -39.99
N LEU A 202 -23.11 -9.69 -38.83
CA LEU A 202 -22.83 -10.34 -37.56
C LEU A 202 -23.82 -11.51 -37.42
N THR A 203 -23.32 -12.75 -37.51
CA THR A 203 -24.21 -13.92 -37.45
C THR A 203 -24.88 -13.95 -36.09
N TYR A 204 -26.09 -14.51 -35.98
CA TYR A 204 -26.80 -14.58 -34.70
C TYR A 204 -25.94 -15.17 -33.57
N GLU A 205 -25.10 -16.15 -33.90
CA GLU A 205 -24.12 -16.72 -32.95
C GLU A 205 -22.99 -15.75 -32.56
N GLN A 206 -22.48 -14.95 -33.50
CA GLN A 206 -21.51 -13.89 -33.20
C GLN A 206 -22.14 -12.80 -32.32
N ALA A 207 -23.43 -12.50 -32.53
CA ALA A 207 -24.16 -11.51 -31.73
C ALA A 207 -24.34 -12.00 -30.30
N LEU A 208 -24.74 -13.26 -30.12
CA LEU A 208 -24.85 -13.89 -28.80
C LEU A 208 -23.52 -13.91 -28.05
N ARG A 209 -22.42 -14.27 -28.73
CA ARG A 209 -21.08 -14.21 -28.12
C ARG A 209 -20.72 -12.79 -27.70
N ARG A 210 -21.03 -11.80 -28.54
CA ARG A 210 -20.75 -10.40 -28.22
C ARG A 210 -21.57 -9.90 -27.04
N VAL A 211 -22.84 -10.30 -26.93
CA VAL A 211 -23.68 -9.97 -25.77
C VAL A 211 -23.09 -10.57 -24.49
N ASP A 212 -22.74 -11.86 -24.50
CA ASP A 212 -22.14 -12.54 -23.34
C ASP A 212 -20.81 -11.87 -22.90
N GLN A 213 -19.95 -11.51 -23.86
CA GLN A 213 -18.74 -10.74 -23.59
C GLN A 213 -19.02 -9.37 -22.96
N LEU A 214 -20.02 -8.65 -23.47
CA LEU A 214 -20.40 -7.34 -22.93
C LEU A 214 -21.00 -7.45 -21.53
N GLU A 215 -21.81 -8.48 -21.27
CA GLU A 215 -22.36 -8.78 -19.94
C GLU A 215 -21.25 -9.11 -18.94
N ASN A 216 -20.29 -9.97 -19.32
CA ASN A 216 -19.13 -10.29 -18.49
C ASN A 216 -18.26 -9.06 -18.21
N THR A 217 -18.04 -8.21 -19.22
CA THR A 217 -17.28 -6.96 -19.07
C THR A 217 -18.01 -5.98 -18.14
N LEU A 218 -19.34 -5.89 -18.26
CA LEU A 218 -20.17 -5.03 -17.41
C LEU A 218 -20.16 -5.52 -15.96
N GLU A 219 -20.35 -6.82 -15.73
CA GLU A 219 -20.27 -7.43 -14.39
C GLU A 219 -18.92 -7.11 -13.75
N ARG A 220 -17.83 -7.34 -14.48
CA ARG A 220 -16.47 -7.06 -14.01
C ARG A 220 -16.23 -5.58 -13.72
N THR A 221 -16.76 -4.70 -14.57
CA THR A 221 -16.64 -3.24 -14.37
C THR A 221 -17.41 -2.80 -13.12
N ASN A 222 -18.59 -3.38 -12.86
CA ASN A 222 -19.35 -3.11 -11.65
C ASN A 222 -18.61 -3.59 -10.40
N THR A 223 -18.02 -4.79 -10.43
CA THR A 223 -17.17 -5.28 -9.32
C THR A 223 -15.97 -4.37 -9.11
N MET A 224 -15.31 -3.92 -10.19
CA MET A 224 -14.21 -2.97 -10.10
C MET A 224 -14.63 -1.65 -9.45
N LEU A 225 -15.80 -1.11 -9.80
CA LEU A 225 -16.32 0.12 -9.21
C LEU A 225 -16.59 -0.06 -7.71
N GLN A 226 -17.14 -1.21 -7.31
CA GLN A 226 -17.35 -1.52 -5.89
C GLN A 226 -16.01 -1.62 -5.15
N ASP A 227 -15.04 -2.37 -5.68
CA ASP A 227 -13.72 -2.49 -5.07
C ASP A 227 -13.03 -1.12 -4.91
N LEU A 228 -13.16 -0.24 -5.92
CA LEU A 228 -12.62 1.12 -5.86
C LEU A 228 -13.34 1.99 -4.82
N GLN A 229 -14.65 1.82 -4.65
CA GLN A 229 -15.42 2.53 -3.61
C GLN A 229 -15.01 2.07 -2.21
N ASP A 230 -14.84 0.77 -2.02
CA ASP A 230 -14.39 0.19 -0.75
C ASP A 230 -12.97 0.67 -0.40
N GLU A 231 -12.04 0.63 -1.37
CA GLU A 231 -10.67 1.16 -1.21
C GLU A 231 -10.66 2.65 -0.88
N PHE A 232 -11.52 3.44 -1.54
CA PHE A 232 -11.65 4.87 -1.25
C PHE A 232 -12.18 5.12 0.16
N GLN A 233 -13.16 4.35 0.62
CA GLN A 233 -13.72 4.48 1.96
C GLN A 233 -12.67 4.12 3.03
N GLU A 234 -11.89 3.06 2.83
CA GLU A 234 -10.78 2.69 3.72
C GLU A 234 -9.71 3.78 3.78
N GLN A 235 -9.31 4.34 2.62
CA GLN A 235 -8.35 5.44 2.56
C GLN A 235 -8.87 6.69 3.27
N LEU A 236 -10.15 7.00 3.11
CA LEU A 236 -10.78 8.15 3.74
C LEU A 236 -10.82 8.02 5.27
N GLU A 237 -11.15 6.84 5.79
CA GLU A 237 -11.10 6.58 7.24
C GLU A 237 -9.67 6.62 7.78
N ALA A 238 -8.70 6.04 7.07
CA ALA A 238 -7.30 6.12 7.44
C ALA A 238 -6.78 7.58 7.47
N SER A 239 -7.18 8.39 6.47
CA SER A 239 -6.82 9.80 6.39
C SER A 239 -7.37 10.59 7.57
N LYS A 240 -8.64 10.38 7.94
CA LYS A 240 -9.24 11.03 9.12
C LYS A 240 -8.48 10.70 10.40
N VAL A 241 -8.14 9.42 10.60
CA VAL A 241 -7.36 8.99 11.78
C VAL A 241 -5.99 9.66 11.82
N LYS A 242 -5.31 9.72 10.68
CA LYS A 242 -4.00 10.38 10.55
C LYS A 242 -4.08 11.88 10.85
N GLU A 243 -5.04 12.58 10.25
CA GLU A 243 -5.21 14.02 10.49
C GLU A 243 -5.51 14.34 11.95
N LEU A 244 -6.34 13.51 12.61
CA LEU A 244 -6.62 13.67 14.04
C LEU A 244 -5.37 13.44 14.88
N ALA A 245 -4.59 12.39 14.57
CA ALA A 245 -3.33 12.11 15.26
C ALA A 245 -2.31 13.25 15.07
N ASP A 246 -2.19 13.77 13.86
CA ASP A 246 -1.31 14.90 13.53
C ASP A 246 -1.74 16.19 14.27
N PHE A 247 -3.04 16.40 14.45
CA PHE A 247 -3.57 17.51 15.25
C PHE A 247 -3.11 17.42 16.72
N PHE A 248 -3.27 16.25 17.36
CA PHE A 248 -2.81 16.05 18.74
C PHE A 248 -1.28 16.05 18.86
N ALA A 249 -0.56 15.56 17.85
CA ALA A 249 0.90 15.63 17.80
C ALA A 249 1.38 17.09 17.76
N LYS A 250 0.69 17.94 17.00
CA LYS A 250 0.94 19.39 16.99
C LYS A 250 0.65 20.00 18.36
N LEU A 251 -0.47 19.66 19.00
CA LEU A 251 -0.78 20.15 20.34
C LEU A 251 0.32 19.82 21.36
N ASN A 252 0.96 18.65 21.24
CA ASN A 252 2.07 18.27 22.12
C ASN A 252 3.47 18.58 21.57
N SER A 253 3.58 19.37 20.51
CA SER A 253 4.89 19.78 19.99
C SER A 253 5.49 20.91 20.82
N GLU A 254 6.83 20.99 20.84
CA GLU A 254 7.56 22.06 21.53
C GLU A 254 7.16 23.46 21.02
N LYS A 255 6.82 23.58 19.72
CA LYS A 255 6.37 24.82 19.10
C LYS A 255 5.14 25.43 19.79
N TYR A 256 4.23 24.58 20.27
CA TYR A 256 3.03 25.01 20.98
C TYR A 256 3.15 24.84 22.49
N GLY A 257 4.35 24.51 23.00
CA GLY A 257 4.63 24.41 24.43
C GLY A 257 4.11 23.14 25.09
N CYS A 258 4.03 22.02 24.35
CA CYS A 258 3.61 20.72 24.90
C CYS A 258 2.28 20.80 25.67
N ILE A 259 1.24 21.37 25.04
CA ILE A 259 -0.03 21.72 25.70
C ILE A 259 -0.64 20.55 26.46
N LEU A 260 -0.56 19.33 25.89
CA LEU A 260 -1.13 18.15 26.54
C LEU A 260 -0.43 17.84 27.87
N ASP A 261 0.90 17.97 27.90
CA ASP A 261 1.70 17.79 29.11
C ASP A 261 1.37 18.88 30.15
N GLU A 262 1.27 20.14 29.73
CA GLU A 262 0.93 21.27 30.60
C GLU A 262 -0.46 21.12 31.23
N LEU A 263 -1.45 20.59 30.50
CA LEU A 263 -2.76 20.28 31.06
C LEU A 263 -2.66 19.28 32.23
N LEU A 264 -1.77 18.30 32.14
CA LEU A 264 -1.54 17.33 33.23
C LEU A 264 -0.81 17.98 34.42
N VAL A 265 0.19 18.84 34.15
CA VAL A 265 0.93 19.58 35.18
C VAL A 265 -0.01 20.50 35.96
N VAL A 266 -0.81 21.33 35.27
CA VAL A 266 -1.76 22.25 35.90
C VAL A 266 -2.77 21.49 36.75
N ARG A 267 -3.33 20.38 36.24
CA ARG A 267 -4.25 19.55 37.03
C ARG A 267 -3.62 19.05 38.32
N LYS A 268 -2.40 18.52 38.25
CA LYS A 268 -1.70 18.00 39.42
C LYS A 268 -1.41 19.10 40.44
N GLY A 269 -0.94 20.27 39.99
CA GLY A 269 -0.69 21.42 40.84
C GLY A 269 -1.95 21.92 41.55
N VAL A 270 -3.09 21.97 40.85
CA VAL A 270 -4.38 22.33 41.44
C VAL A 270 -4.85 21.31 42.49
N ASP A 271 -4.67 20.01 42.21
CA ASP A 271 -4.99 18.95 43.16
C ASP A 271 -4.10 19.03 44.43
N GLU A 272 -2.83 19.42 44.29
CA GLU A 272 -1.91 19.65 45.42
C GLU A 272 -2.27 20.88 46.25
N LEU A 273 -2.57 22.01 45.60
CA LEU A 273 -3.02 23.23 46.29
C LEU A 273 -4.28 22.98 47.13
N ARG A 274 -5.23 22.23 46.60
CA ARG A 274 -6.44 21.82 47.33
C ARG A 274 -6.13 20.93 48.52
N LYS A 275 -5.18 19.98 48.40
CA LYS A 275 -4.76 19.13 49.51
C LYS A 275 -4.10 19.92 50.64
N ASN A 276 -3.41 21.00 50.30
CA ASN A 276 -2.75 21.88 51.25
C ASN A 276 -3.68 22.96 51.85
N ASN A 277 -5.00 22.84 51.65
CA ASN A 277 -6.02 23.79 52.10
C ASN A 277 -5.75 25.24 51.63
N TYR A 278 -5.12 25.41 50.46
CA TYR A 278 -4.90 26.73 49.88
C TYR A 278 -6.19 27.24 49.22
N GLU A 279 -6.62 28.46 49.58
CA GLU A 279 -7.78 29.10 48.97
C GLU A 279 -7.39 29.76 47.64
N LEU A 280 -7.94 29.24 46.54
CA LEU A 280 -7.71 29.76 45.19
C LEU A 280 -8.60 30.99 44.93
N PRO A 281 -8.07 32.07 44.33
CA PRO A 281 -8.86 33.23 43.93
C PRO A 281 -10.05 32.86 43.04
N ILE A 282 -11.20 33.50 43.24
CA ILE A 282 -12.43 33.16 42.49
C ILE A 282 -12.28 33.50 41.01
N GLU A 283 -11.49 34.52 40.69
CA GLU A 283 -11.20 35.02 39.35
C GLU A 283 -10.55 33.95 38.45
N ILE A 284 -9.77 33.02 39.04
CA ILE A 284 -9.09 31.98 38.28
C ILE A 284 -9.92 30.69 38.13
N ASN A 285 -11.08 30.59 38.79
CA ASN A 285 -11.92 29.39 38.71
C ASN A 285 -12.38 29.07 37.27
N GLY A 286 -12.66 30.11 36.46
CA GLY A 286 -13.02 29.94 35.05
C GLY A 286 -11.93 29.21 34.25
N LEU A 287 -10.67 29.56 34.48
CA LEU A 287 -9.52 28.93 33.83
C LEU A 287 -9.37 27.46 34.27
N LEU A 288 -9.55 27.18 35.55
CA LEU A 288 -9.49 25.80 36.08
C LEU A 288 -10.60 24.91 35.50
N ILE A 289 -11.80 25.45 35.33
CA ILE A 289 -12.91 24.75 34.68
C ILE A 289 -12.56 24.48 33.21
N MET A 290 -12.00 25.46 32.49
CA MET A 290 -11.56 25.30 31.11
C MET A 290 -10.51 24.19 30.98
N VAL A 291 -9.47 24.19 31.81
CA VAL A 291 -8.44 23.13 31.84
C VAL A 291 -9.06 21.77 32.10
N LYS A 292 -9.98 21.67 33.08
CA LYS A 292 -10.69 20.40 33.36
C LYS A 292 -11.50 19.92 32.16
N LYS A 293 -12.17 20.83 31.44
CA LYS A 293 -12.94 20.51 30.23
C LYS A 293 -12.06 20.13 29.06
N LEU A 294 -10.90 20.77 28.88
CA LEU A 294 -9.91 20.39 27.87
C LEU A 294 -9.34 19.00 28.14
N ILE A 295 -8.99 18.69 29.39
CA ILE A 295 -8.54 17.34 29.78
C ILE A 295 -9.64 16.31 29.51
N GLN A 296 -10.90 16.65 29.77
CA GLN A 296 -12.02 15.77 29.47
C GLN A 296 -12.17 15.56 27.96
N PHE A 297 -12.09 16.63 27.15
CA PHE A 297 -12.14 16.54 25.69
C PHE A 297 -11.03 15.64 25.11
N VAL A 298 -9.80 15.77 25.61
CA VAL A 298 -8.66 14.92 25.21
C VAL A 298 -8.96 13.45 25.52
N ARG A 299 -9.53 13.16 26.70
CA ARG A 299 -9.91 11.80 27.10
C ARG A 299 -11.10 11.25 26.30
N ASP A 300 -12.11 12.08 26.03
CA ASP A 300 -13.27 11.72 25.21
C ASP A 300 -12.87 11.49 23.75
N SER A 301 -11.73 12.04 23.33
CA SER A 301 -11.08 11.75 22.04
C SER A 301 -10.20 10.49 22.09
N HIS A 302 -10.21 9.75 23.20
CA HIS A 302 -9.42 8.53 23.42
C HIS A 302 -7.91 8.74 23.32
N ILE A 303 -7.46 9.96 23.65
CA ILE A 303 -6.05 10.34 23.71
C ILE A 303 -5.58 10.21 25.16
N GLU A 304 -4.67 9.29 25.40
CA GLU A 304 -4.21 8.93 26.75
C GLU A 304 -2.68 9.06 26.89
N PRO A 305 -2.18 9.43 28.08
CA PRO A 305 -0.75 9.43 28.36
C PRO A 305 -0.21 8.00 28.46
N MET A 306 0.95 7.73 27.86
CA MET A 306 1.57 6.40 27.87
C MET A 306 2.29 6.10 29.20
N MET A 307 2.91 7.12 29.80
CA MET A 307 3.63 7.03 31.06
C MET A 307 3.10 8.02 32.10
N LYS A 308 3.48 7.81 33.36
CA LYS A 308 3.11 8.73 34.45
C LYS A 308 4.20 9.78 34.63
N ILE A 309 3.86 11.06 34.49
CA ILE A 309 4.79 12.17 34.70
C ILE A 309 5.42 12.09 36.10
N ASN A 310 6.72 12.35 36.18
CA ASN A 310 7.55 12.31 37.38
C ASN A 310 7.70 10.90 38.01
N SER A 311 7.27 9.82 37.35
CA SER A 311 7.60 8.48 37.86
C SER A 311 9.06 8.16 37.62
N ILE A 312 9.72 7.62 38.63
CA ILE A 312 11.09 7.08 38.54
C ILE A 312 10.99 5.60 38.20
N ARG A 313 11.81 5.14 37.25
CA ARG A 313 11.86 3.76 36.78
C ARG A 313 13.29 3.34 36.45
N GLU A 314 13.56 2.07 36.61
CA GLU A 314 14.79 1.43 36.16
C GLU A 314 14.56 0.91 34.73
N VAL A 315 15.46 1.23 33.80
CA VAL A 315 15.34 0.90 32.37
C VAL A 315 16.62 0.28 31.84
N ILE A 316 16.49 -0.64 30.89
CA ILE A 316 17.60 -1.13 30.05
C ILE A 316 17.56 -0.49 28.66
N ALA A 317 18.59 -0.73 27.85
CA ALA A 317 18.72 -0.15 26.51
C ALA A 317 17.48 -0.41 25.61
N SER A 318 16.86 -1.60 25.68
CA SER A 318 15.66 -1.92 24.90
C SER A 318 14.41 -1.19 25.36
N ASP A 319 14.31 -0.81 26.64
CA ASP A 319 13.13 -0.14 27.19
C ASP A 319 13.03 1.32 26.72
N VAL A 320 14.19 1.94 26.46
CA VAL A 320 14.28 3.34 26.02
C VAL A 320 14.29 3.51 24.49
N GLU A 321 14.29 2.42 23.72
CA GLU A 321 14.26 2.45 22.24
C GLU A 321 13.04 3.23 21.71
N PHE A 322 11.93 3.17 22.44
CA PHE A 322 10.66 3.85 22.11
C PHE A 322 10.47 5.19 22.84
N CYS A 323 11.49 5.65 23.57
CA CYS A 323 11.50 6.89 24.33
C CYS A 323 12.55 7.88 23.80
N ASN A 324 12.35 9.16 24.08
CA ASN A 324 13.39 10.17 23.95
C ASN A 324 14.20 10.17 25.26
N TYR A 325 15.30 9.42 25.28
CA TYR A 325 16.20 9.32 26.44
C TYR A 325 17.21 10.48 26.46
N GLU A 326 17.31 11.16 27.61
CA GLU A 326 18.29 12.22 27.88
C GLU A 326 19.21 11.74 29.02
N GLY A 327 20.44 11.34 28.70
CA GLY A 327 21.41 10.80 29.66
C GLY A 327 22.65 10.23 28.98
N THR A 328 23.45 9.50 29.74
CA THR A 328 24.69 8.86 29.28
C THR A 328 24.42 7.59 28.46
N PRO A 329 25.26 7.21 27.48
CA PRO A 329 25.05 5.99 26.69
C PRO A 329 25.06 4.70 27.54
N PHE A 330 24.29 3.69 27.12
CA PHE A 330 24.38 2.33 27.67
C PHE A 330 25.59 1.63 27.04
N ASN A 331 26.48 1.10 27.88
CA ASN A 331 27.69 0.40 27.50
C ASN A 331 27.43 -1.10 27.28
N THR A 332 26.44 -1.68 27.96
CA THR A 332 25.99 -3.05 27.75
C THR A 332 24.46 -3.14 27.66
N PRO A 333 23.90 -4.11 26.91
CA PRO A 333 22.44 -4.29 26.80
C PRO A 333 21.74 -4.53 28.15
N GLU A 334 22.44 -5.14 29.10
CA GLU A 334 21.96 -5.43 30.46
C GLU A 334 22.21 -4.30 31.45
N GLU A 335 22.89 -3.22 31.04
CA GLU A 335 23.12 -2.06 31.88
C GLU A 335 21.78 -1.42 32.23
N LYS A 336 21.60 -1.17 33.52
CA LYS A 336 20.37 -0.59 34.06
C LYS A 336 20.62 0.83 34.51
N LYS A 337 19.74 1.74 34.10
CA LYS A 337 19.79 3.14 34.48
C LYS A 337 18.49 3.58 35.12
N THR A 338 18.60 4.47 36.10
CA THR A 338 17.44 5.08 36.74
C THR A 338 17.05 6.32 35.96
N VAL A 339 15.81 6.36 35.50
CA VAL A 339 15.28 7.49 34.73
C VAL A 339 13.99 8.02 35.33
N LYS A 340 13.76 9.32 35.18
CA LYS A 340 12.53 10.01 35.51
C LYS A 340 11.78 10.40 34.25
N VAL A 341 10.47 10.14 34.24
CA VAL A 341 9.58 10.54 33.14
C VAL A 341 9.37 12.05 33.19
N VAL A 342 9.90 12.75 32.19
CA VAL A 342 9.75 14.21 32.00
C VAL A 342 8.47 14.50 31.22
N SER A 343 8.26 13.80 30.11
CA SER A 343 7.04 13.85 29.30
C SER A 343 6.43 12.46 29.20
N PRO A 344 5.11 12.30 29.39
CA PRO A 344 4.48 10.99 29.46
C PRO A 344 4.42 10.28 28.11
N GLY A 345 4.55 11.01 26.99
CA GLY A 345 4.17 10.52 25.67
C GLY A 345 2.65 10.29 25.57
N TRP A 346 2.13 10.28 24.35
CA TRP A 346 0.68 10.21 24.11
C TRP A 346 0.33 9.18 23.03
N ILE A 347 -0.79 8.51 23.22
CA ILE A 347 -1.31 7.49 22.31
C ILE A 347 -2.79 7.73 22.02
N TYR A 348 -3.19 7.51 20.77
CA TYR A 348 -4.58 7.35 20.40
C TYR A 348 -4.98 5.89 20.62
N LYS A 349 -5.64 5.63 21.75
CA LYS A 349 -5.85 4.28 22.28
C LYS A 349 -6.65 3.38 21.35
N ASP A 350 -7.77 3.87 20.80
CA ASP A 350 -8.66 3.09 19.95
C ASP A 350 -8.00 2.63 18.63
N LYS A 351 -6.93 3.32 18.22
CA LYS A 351 -6.21 3.07 16.97
C LYS A 351 -4.80 2.53 17.20
N GLU A 352 -4.42 2.33 18.47
CA GLU A 352 -3.06 1.96 18.90
C GLU A 352 -1.96 2.82 18.25
N LEU A 353 -2.28 4.09 17.97
CA LEU A 353 -1.42 5.00 17.20
C LEU A 353 -0.68 5.95 18.13
N GLN A 354 0.65 5.87 18.13
CA GLN A 354 1.48 6.75 18.95
C GLN A 354 1.49 8.18 18.39
N ILE A 355 1.12 9.15 19.23
CA ILE A 355 1.05 10.58 18.91
C ILE A 355 2.37 11.28 19.25
N SER A 356 2.97 10.91 20.39
CA SER A 356 4.28 11.43 20.79
C SER A 356 5.04 10.43 21.65
N ARG A 357 6.37 10.45 21.54
CA ARG A 357 7.27 9.61 22.33
C ARG A 357 7.38 10.12 23.76
N PRO A 358 7.35 9.24 24.77
CA PRO A 358 7.70 9.62 26.14
C PRO A 358 9.12 10.18 26.19
N LYS A 359 9.33 11.21 27.01
CA LYS A 359 10.67 11.74 27.30
C LYS A 359 11.09 11.32 28.69
N VAL A 360 12.23 10.65 28.79
CA VAL A 360 12.79 10.17 30.06
C VAL A 360 14.20 10.74 30.24
N LYS A 361 14.54 11.15 31.46
CA LYS A 361 15.84 11.73 31.79
C LYS A 361 16.52 10.89 32.87
N GLU A 362 17.80 10.58 32.68
CA GLU A 362 18.61 9.91 33.69
C GLU A 362 18.67 10.76 34.98
N GLU A 363 18.45 10.12 36.13
CA GLU A 363 18.68 10.73 37.44
C GLU A 363 20.16 10.54 37.81
N GLU A 364 20.80 11.61 38.28
CA GLU A 364 22.21 11.61 38.73
C GLU A 364 22.41 10.85 40.04
#